data_AF-A0A0F9V1B7-F1
#
_entry.id   AF-A0A0F9V1B7-F1
#
_cell.length_a   1.000
_cell.length_b   1.000
_cell.length_c   1.000
_cell.angle_alpha   90.00
_cell.angle_beta   90.00
_cell.angle_gamma   90.00
#
_symmetry.space_group_name_H-M   'P 1'
#
loop_
_entity.id
_entity.type
_entity.pdbx_description
1 polymer ?
#
loop_
_entity_poly.entity_id
_entity_poly.type
_entity_poly.pdbx_seq_one_letter_code
_entity_poly.pdbx_strand_id
1 'polypeptide(L)' 'MTIAVEFNLTSLADRIKNAKTVNELNLLLQEGEGYGYASDKTKRKWIKLHLARTTELLGETKTESRSKTKKGRKRE' A
#
# COMPACT_ATOMS: atom_id res chain seq x y z
N MET A 1 14.08 -28.67 7.52
CA MET A 1 13.13 -27.55 7.34
C MET A 1 13.91 -26.37 6.79
N THR A 2 13.80 -26.09 5.50
CA THR A 2 14.41 -24.90 4.88
C THR A 2 13.56 -23.69 5.26
N ILE A 3 13.99 -22.99 6.31
CA ILE A 3 13.42 -21.69 6.67
C ILE A 3 13.87 -20.73 5.57
N ALA A 4 12.96 -20.45 4.64
CA ALA A 4 13.14 -19.36 3.70
C ALA A 4 13.17 -18.07 4.53
N VAL A 5 14.37 -17.63 4.89
CA VAL A 5 14.57 -16.28 5.40
C VAL A 5 14.40 -15.39 4.17
N GLU A 6 13.15 -15.06 3.87
CA GLU A 6 12.83 -14.02 2.91
C GLU A 6 13.46 -12.74 3.44
N PHE A 7 14.65 -12.43 2.93
CA PHE A 7 15.31 -11.14 3.11
C PHE A 7 14.50 -10.11 2.31
N ASN A 8 13.24 -9.90 2.72
CA ASN A 8 12.42 -8.82 2.24
C ASN A 8 13.05 -7.55 2.79
N LEU A 9 13.92 -6.93 1.99
CA LEU A 9 14.12 -5.48 1.98
C LEU A 9 12.72 -4.88 1.91
N THR A 10 12.11 -4.69 3.08
CA THR A 10 10.70 -4.37 3.22
C THR A 10 10.59 -2.93 2.77
N SER A 11 10.36 -2.75 1.47
CA SER A 11 10.22 -1.44 0.87
C SER A 11 9.18 -0.68 1.69
N LEU A 12 9.37 0.62 1.89
CA LEU A 12 8.42 1.46 2.62
C LEU A 12 6.97 1.25 2.13
N ALA A 13 6.81 1.00 0.83
CA ALA A 13 5.52 0.65 0.23
C ALA A 13 4.88 -0.64 0.79
N ASP A 14 5.69 -1.63 1.12
CA ASP A 14 5.25 -2.90 1.69
C ASP A 14 4.95 -2.77 3.19
N ARG A 15 5.75 -1.97 3.91
CA ARG A 15 5.45 -1.57 5.29
C ARG A 15 4.11 -0.83 5.38
N ILE A 16 3.85 0.12 4.48
CA ILE A 16 2.57 0.85 4.39
C ILE A 16 1.39 -0.11 4.17
N LYS A 17 1.56 -1.17 3.36
CA LYS A 17 0.48 -2.15 3.13
C LYS A 17 0.22 -3.05 4.35
N ASN A 18 1.27 -3.45 5.05
CA ASN A 18 1.17 -4.32 6.21
C ASN A 18 0.81 -3.57 7.51
N ALA A 19 0.79 -2.25 7.46
CA ALA A 19 0.41 -1.44 8.61
C ALA A 19 -0.99 -1.80 9.11
N LYS A 20 -1.07 -2.04 10.42
CA LYS A 20 -2.30 -2.45 11.13
C LYS A 20 -3.04 -1.28 11.78
N THR A 21 -2.37 -0.14 11.91
CA THR A 21 -2.94 1.05 12.54
C THR A 21 -2.70 2.28 11.69
N VAL A 22 -3.62 3.25 11.79
CA VAL A 22 -3.48 4.55 11.13
C VAL A 22 -2.28 5.31 11.68
N ASN A 23 -1.92 5.09 12.95
CA ASN A 23 -0.75 5.74 13.55
C ASN A 23 0.56 5.23 12.93
N GLU A 24 0.67 3.93 12.72
CA GLU A 24 1.83 3.33 12.03
C GLU A 24 1.92 3.79 10.56
N LEU A 25 0.78 3.92 9.88
CA LEU A 25 0.71 4.48 8.53
C LEU A 25 1.25 5.92 8.44
N ASN A 26 0.87 6.79 9.39
CA ASN A 26 1.38 8.17 9.44
C ASN A 26 2.89 8.21 9.67
N LEU A 27 3.41 7.39 10.59
CA LEU A 27 4.85 7.29 10.84
C LEU A 27 5.63 6.85 9.59
N LEU A 28 5.10 5.85 8.88
CA LEU A 28 5.71 5.35 7.64
C LEU A 28 5.65 6.39 6.51
N LEU A 29 4.59 7.18 6.43
CA LEU A 29 4.47 8.25 5.45
C LEU A 29 5.48 9.37 5.72
N GLN A 30 5.63 9.75 7.00
CA GLN A 30 6.60 10.76 7.43
C GLN A 30 8.04 10.29 7.21
N GLU A 31 8.35 9.02 7.47
CA GLU A 31 9.64 8.40 7.10
C GLU A 31 9.85 8.46 5.58
N GLY A 32 8.78 8.25 4.81
CA GLY A 32 8.70 8.43 3.37
C GLY A 32 9.08 9.83 2.88
N GLU A 33 8.53 10.87 3.50
CA GLU A 33 8.83 12.26 3.16
C GLU A 33 10.30 12.63 3.43
N GLY A 34 10.90 12.01 4.46
CA GLY A 34 12.33 12.13 4.77
C GLY A 34 13.25 11.58 3.67
N TYR A 35 12.76 10.72 2.77
CA TYR A 35 13.53 10.23 1.63
C TYR A 35 13.58 11.29 0.51
N GLY A 36 14.51 12.23 0.64
CA GLY A 36 14.79 13.26 -0.35
C GLY A 36 15.19 12.71 -1.73
N TYR A 37 15.72 11.49 -1.78
CA TYR A 37 16.10 10.78 -3.01
C TYR A 37 14.94 10.02 -3.68
N ALA A 38 13.78 9.91 -3.02
CA ALA A 38 12.63 9.23 -3.60
C ALA A 38 12.03 10.09 -4.72
N SER A 39 11.92 9.53 -5.91
CA SER A 39 11.27 10.21 -7.03
C SER A 39 9.81 10.52 -6.73
N ASP A 40 9.25 11.58 -7.33
CA ASP A 40 7.84 11.97 -7.20
C ASP A 40 6.86 10.82 -7.44
N LYS A 41 7.17 9.94 -8.40
CA LYS A 41 6.36 8.75 -8.70
C LYS A 41 6.26 7.81 -7.51
N THR A 42 7.36 7.63 -6.78
CA THR A 42 7.44 6.80 -5.58
C THR A 42 6.68 7.45 -4.43
N LYS A 43 6.86 8.76 -4.21
CA LYS A 43 6.11 9.53 -3.19
C LYS A 43 4.60 9.46 -3.43
N ARG A 44 4.15 9.71 -4.67
CA ARG A 44 2.72 9.56 -5.05
C ARG A 44 2.20 8.15 -4.83
N LYS A 45 3.03 7.12 -5.09
CA LYS A 45 2.66 5.72 -4.84
C LYS A 45 2.47 5.45 -3.35
N TRP A 46 3.34 5.99 -2.48
CA TRP A 46 3.19 5.87 -1.02
C TRP A 46 1.93 6.57 -0.52
N ILE A 47 1.66 7.79 -0.96
CA ILE A 47 0.43 8.53 -0.62
C ILE A 47 -0.82 7.73 -1.04
N LYS A 48 -0.81 7.16 -2.26
CA LYS A 48 -1.93 6.35 -2.75
C LYS A 48 -2.14 5.08 -1.93
N LEU A 49 -1.05 4.40 -1.54
CA LEU A 49 -1.12 3.21 -0.68
C LEU A 49 -1.58 3.56 0.74
N HIS A 50 -1.10 4.68 1.28
CA HIS A 50 -1.52 5.22 2.57
C HIS A 50 -3.02 5.50 2.56
N LEU A 51 -3.53 6.25 1.57
CA LEU A 51 -4.96 6.51 1.45
C LEU A 51 -5.77 5.23 1.31
N ALA A 52 -5.35 4.29 0.47
CA ALA A 52 -6.04 3.01 0.31
C ALA A 52 -6.09 2.22 1.62
N ARG A 53 -4.97 2.12 2.34
CA ARG A 53 -4.89 1.35 3.60
C ARG A 53 -5.62 2.05 4.74
N THR A 54 -5.55 3.38 4.83
CA THR A 54 -6.33 4.18 5.78
C THR A 54 -7.82 4.00 5.51
N THR A 55 -8.26 4.01 4.24
CA THR A 55 -9.63 3.69 3.89
C THR A 55 -9.99 2.24 4.19
N GLU A 56 -9.09 1.28 4.07
CA GLU A 56 -9.33 -0.11 4.51
C GLU A 56 -9.45 -0.20 6.03
N LEU A 57 -8.59 0.47 6.81
CA LEU A 57 -8.63 0.43 8.28
C LEU A 57 -9.84 1.18 8.86
N LEU A 58 -10.21 2.31 8.25
CA LEU A 58 -11.41 3.08 8.64
C LEU A 58 -12.69 2.46 8.06
N GLY A 59 -12.59 1.92 6.85
CA GLY A 59 -13.68 1.34 6.05
C GLY A 59 -13.82 -0.17 6.18
N GLU A 60 -13.04 -0.86 7.02
CA GLU A 60 -13.38 -2.22 7.52
C GLU A 60 -14.71 -2.21 8.30
N THR A 61 -15.26 -1.02 8.56
CA THR A 61 -16.64 -0.81 8.98
C THR A 61 -17.69 -0.95 7.87
N LYS A 62 -17.32 -0.97 6.57
CA LYS A 62 -18.22 -1.25 5.45
C LYS A 62 -17.53 -2.03 4.32
N THR A 63 -17.79 -3.34 4.34
CA THR A 63 -17.88 -4.25 3.21
C THR A 63 -18.16 -3.54 1.87
N GLU A 64 -17.19 -3.42 0.97
CA GLU A 64 -17.52 -3.15 -0.44
C GLU A 64 -16.53 -3.80 -1.41
N SER A 65 -16.89 -5.01 -1.80
CA SER A 65 -16.83 -5.55 -3.16
C SER A 65 -15.92 -4.84 -4.15
N ARG A 66 -14.64 -5.26 -4.22
CA ARG A 66 -13.83 -5.10 -5.43
C ARG A 66 -14.40 -6.01 -6.52
N SER A 67 -15.45 -5.54 -7.18
CA SER A 67 -15.93 -6.05 -8.45
C SER A 67 -14.80 -5.92 -9.47
N LYS A 68 -14.16 -7.04 -9.78
CA LYS A 68 -13.21 -7.15 -10.89
C LYS A 68 -13.93 -6.76 -12.17
N THR A 69 -13.67 -5.57 -12.71
CA THR A 69 -14.08 -5.23 -14.07
C THR A 69 -13.34 -6.17 -15.03
N LYS A 70 -14.03 -7.23 -15.42
CA LYS A 70 -13.63 -8.17 -16.47
C LYS A 70 -13.53 -7.35 -17.76
N LYS A 71 -12.29 -7.13 -18.22
CA LYS A 71 -11.98 -6.42 -19.48
C LYS A 71 -12.58 -7.20 -20.65
N GLY A 72 -13.80 -6.85 -21.05
CA GLY A 72 -14.41 -7.31 -22.29
C GLY A 72 -13.65 -6.72 -23.48
N ARG A 73 -12.88 -7.55 -24.18
CA ARG A 73 -12.37 -7.22 -25.52
C ARG A 73 -13.35 -7.82 -26.53
N LYS A 74 -14.33 -7.01 -26.94
CA LYS A 74 -15.14 -7.22 -28.16
C LYS A 74 -14.44 -6.48 -29.31
N ARG A 75 -14.28 -7.16 -30.45
CA ARG A 75 -14.13 -6.67 -31.84
C ARG A 75 -13.98 -7.96 -32.67
N GLU A 76 -15.10 -8.43 -33.22
CA GLU A 76 -15.54 -8.21 -34.62
C GLU A 76 -14.66 -8.98 -35.60
#